data_AF-A0A1J5PYD3-F1
#
_entry.id   AF-A0A1J5PYD3-F1
#
_cell.length_a   1.000
_cell.length_b   1.000
_cell.length_c   1.000
_cell.angle_alpha   90.00
_cell.angle_beta   90.00
_cell.angle_gamma   90.00
#
_symmetry.space_group_name_H-M   'P 1'
#
loop_
_entity.id
_entity.type
_entity.pdbx_description
1 polymer ?
#
loop_
_entity_poly.entity_id
_entity_poly.type
_entity_poly.pdbx_seq_one_letter_code
_entity_poly.pdbx_strand_id
1 'polypeptide(L)'
;MSEFFDSVLANGTLTAPKPDARAFVELSAAVGHSSDEVVYVGDDPHWDALAATAAGLRGVWLNREDRVGPEGIHTEVRTLDALAPAIQAWNRPIS
;
A
#
# COMPACT_ATOMS: atom_id res chain seq x y z
N MET A 1 20.11 8.27 8.72
CA MET A 1 18.84 8.72 8.09
C MET A 1 18.24 7.49 7.44
N SER A 2 17.48 6.63 8.12
CA SER A 2 17.10 6.47 9.53
C SER A 2 16.99 4.95 9.78
N GLU A 3 17.21 4.46 11.00
CA GLU A 3 17.31 3.02 11.37
C GLU A 3 16.05 2.15 11.07
N PHE A 4 15.04 2.71 10.41
CA PHE A 4 13.73 2.11 10.17
C PHE A 4 13.36 1.96 8.68
N PHE A 5 14.12 2.56 7.76
CA PHE A 5 13.78 2.54 6.32
C PHE A 5 14.98 2.14 5.48
N ASP A 6 14.83 1.05 4.73
CA ASP A 6 15.83 0.61 3.75
C ASP A 6 15.90 1.53 2.53
N SER A 7 14.82 2.28 2.23
CA SER A 7 14.75 3.21 1.11
C SER A 7 13.70 4.30 1.34
N VAL A 8 13.98 5.50 0.85
CA VAL A 8 13.04 6.64 0.86
C VAL A 8 12.95 7.20 -0.55
N LEU A 9 11.75 7.14 -1.13
CA LEU A 9 11.42 7.76 -2.41
C LEU A 9 10.60 9.02 -2.15
N ALA A 10 11.09 10.17 -2.61
CA ALA A 10 10.42 11.46 -2.42
C ALA A 10 9.83 11.97 -3.74
N ASN A 11 8.81 12.81 -3.64
CA ASN A 11 8.10 13.37 -4.81
C ASN A 11 9.09 13.98 -5.81
N GLY A 12 9.04 13.52 -7.07
CA GLY A 12 9.96 13.91 -8.15
C GLY A 12 10.79 12.76 -8.74
N THR A 13 10.80 11.58 -8.11
CA THR A 13 11.47 10.38 -8.65
C THR A 13 10.57 9.46 -9.48
N LEU A 14 9.24 9.58 -9.33
CA LEU A 14 8.25 8.81 -10.09
C LEU A 14 7.79 9.60 -11.33
N THR A 15 7.49 8.91 -12.42
CA THR A 15 7.10 9.55 -13.69
C THR A 15 5.61 9.92 -13.75
N ALA A 16 4.79 9.40 -12.84
CA ALA A 16 3.36 9.65 -12.75
C ALA A 16 2.92 9.90 -11.29
N PRO A 17 1.87 10.72 -11.07
CA PRO A 17 1.27 10.88 -9.76
C PRO A 17 0.30 9.74 -9.45
N LYS A 18 0.01 9.51 -8.16
CA LYS A 18 -1.20 8.76 -7.78
C LYS A 18 -2.45 9.46 -8.35
N PRO A 19 -3.52 8.73 -8.70
CA PRO A 19 -3.71 7.28 -8.61
C PRO A 19 -3.24 6.52 -9.87
N ASP A 20 -2.40 7.11 -10.72
CA ASP A 20 -1.91 6.42 -11.93
C ASP A 20 -1.15 5.14 -11.55
N ALA A 21 -1.54 4.01 -12.14
CA ALA A 21 -0.94 2.71 -11.87
C ALA A 21 0.59 2.71 -12.06
N ARG A 22 1.12 3.53 -12.97
CA ARG A 22 2.56 3.67 -13.21
C ARG A 22 3.32 4.09 -11.95
N ALA A 23 2.73 4.93 -11.10
CA ALA A 23 3.36 5.36 -9.85
C ALA A 23 3.65 4.17 -8.92
N PHE A 24 2.74 3.20 -8.84
CA PHE A 24 2.85 2.03 -7.96
C PHE A 24 3.75 0.94 -8.56
N VAL A 25 3.68 0.75 -9.89
CA VAL A 25 4.56 -0.17 -10.61
C VAL A 25 6.01 0.29 -10.53
N GLU A 26 6.28 1.57 -10.75
CA GLU A 26 7.62 2.15 -10.63
C GLU A 26 8.15 2.07 -9.20
N LEU A 27 7.29 2.32 -8.20
CA LEU A 27 7.64 2.16 -6.80
C LEU A 27 8.07 0.72 -6.50
N SER A 28 7.28 -0.27 -6.95
CA SER A 28 7.59 -1.69 -6.75
C SER A 28 8.93 -2.07 -7.38
N ALA A 29 9.17 -1.61 -8.61
CA ALA A 29 10.45 -1.80 -9.29
C ALA A 29 11.62 -1.11 -8.56
N ALA A 30 11.42 0.10 -8.03
CA ALA A 30 12.44 0.86 -7.32
C ALA A 30 12.84 0.20 -5.99
N VAL A 31 11.92 -0.50 -5.33
CA VAL A 31 12.22 -1.30 -4.13
C VAL A 31 12.68 -2.74 -4.45
N GLY A 32 12.76 -3.10 -5.73
CA GLY A 32 13.30 -4.40 -6.17
C GLY A 32 12.36 -5.59 -5.99
N HIS A 33 11.05 -5.34 -5.87
CA HIS A 33 10.03 -6.38 -5.66
C HIS A 33 8.97 -6.38 -6.76
N SER A 34 8.36 -7.54 -6.98
CA SER A 34 7.17 -7.63 -7.84
C SER A 34 5.96 -6.98 -7.16
N SER A 35 5.02 -6.45 -7.94
CA SER A 35 3.85 -5.74 -7.40
C SER A 35 3.10 -6.56 -6.33
N ASP A 36 2.94 -7.87 -6.54
CA ASP A 36 2.21 -8.77 -5.63
C ASP A 36 2.93 -9.07 -4.31
N GLU A 37 4.22 -8.73 -4.22
CA GLU A 37 5.03 -8.79 -2.99
C GLU A 37 5.02 -7.47 -2.21
N VAL A 38 4.49 -6.38 -2.79
CA VAL A 38 4.52 -5.05 -2.20
C VAL A 38 3.19 -4.70 -1.53
N VAL A 39 3.29 -4.24 -0.28
CA VAL A 39 2.16 -3.66 0.46
C VAL A 39 2.26 -2.14 0.39
N TYR A 40 1.20 -1.50 -0.09
CA TYR A 40 1.07 -0.05 -0.12
C TYR A 40 0.08 0.40 0.96
N VAL A 41 0.54 1.26 1.88
CA VAL A 41 -0.29 1.78 2.98
C VAL A 41 -0.45 3.29 2.81
N GLY A 42 -1.71 3.76 2.78
CA GLY A 42 -2.01 5.19 2.71
C GLY A 42 -3.38 5.54 3.31
N ASP A 43 -3.63 6.84 3.51
CA ASP A 43 -4.80 7.35 4.22
C ASP A 43 -5.97 7.74 3.31
N ASP A 44 -5.73 7.90 2.01
CA ASP A 44 -6.79 8.11 1.02
C ASP A 44 -7.23 6.77 0.41
N PRO A 45 -8.48 6.33 0.62
CA PRO A 45 -8.92 5.03 0.15
C PRO A 45 -8.90 4.91 -1.39
N HIS A 46 -9.15 5.98 -2.13
CA HIS A 46 -9.18 5.95 -3.60
C HIS A 46 -7.79 6.13 -4.20
N TRP A 47 -7.01 7.06 -3.66
CA TRP A 47 -5.72 7.43 -4.23
C TRP A 47 -4.58 6.52 -3.77
N ASP A 48 -4.74 5.82 -2.64
CA ASP A 48 -3.73 4.94 -2.09
C ASP A 48 -4.14 3.47 -2.18
N ALA A 49 -5.15 3.07 -1.41
CA ALA A 49 -5.45 1.65 -1.22
C ALA A 49 -6.08 1.02 -2.48
N LEU A 50 -7.14 1.62 -3.02
CA LEU A 50 -7.78 1.12 -4.24
C LEU A 50 -6.85 1.23 -5.45
N ALA A 51 -6.15 2.36 -5.60
CA ALA A 51 -5.22 2.57 -6.71
C ALA A 51 -4.04 1.58 -6.68
N ALA A 52 -3.45 1.33 -5.51
CA ALA A 52 -2.42 0.31 -5.36
C ALA A 52 -2.95 -1.08 -5.71
N THR A 53 -4.15 -1.42 -5.23
CA THR A 53 -4.81 -2.70 -5.55
C THR A 53 -5.04 -2.85 -7.05
N ALA A 54 -5.52 -1.81 -7.71
CA ALA A 54 -5.73 -1.80 -9.17
C ALA A 54 -4.42 -1.92 -9.96
N ALA A 55 -3.30 -1.48 -9.39
CA ALA A 55 -1.96 -1.61 -9.96
C ALA A 55 -1.29 -2.97 -9.65
N GLY A 56 -1.99 -3.88 -8.97
CA GLY A 56 -1.50 -5.22 -8.63
C GLY A 56 -0.71 -5.30 -7.32
N LEU A 57 -0.62 -4.21 -6.56
CA LEU A 57 -0.05 -4.21 -5.20
C LEU A 57 -1.11 -4.62 -4.18
N ARG A 58 -0.68 -4.88 -2.95
CA ARG A 58 -1.61 -5.06 -1.82
C ARG A 58 -1.89 -3.70 -1.18
N GLY A 59 -3.03 -3.10 -1.51
CA GLY A 59 -3.44 -1.81 -0.94
C GLY A 59 -4.07 -1.95 0.45
N VAL A 60 -3.58 -1.17 1.41
CA VAL A 60 -4.12 -1.07 2.77
C VAL A 60 -4.54 0.36 3.06
N TRP A 61 -5.79 0.51 3.49
CA TRP A 61 -6.29 1.81 3.92
C TRP A 61 -6.00 2.05 5.41
N LEU A 62 -5.30 3.12 5.72
CA LEU A 62 -5.05 3.59 7.08
C LEU A 62 -6.17 4.53 7.53
N ASN A 63 -7.29 3.94 7.96
CA ASN A 63 -8.47 4.66 8.40
C ASN A 63 -8.39 5.04 9.89
N ARG A 64 -7.58 6.05 10.20
CA ARG A 64 -7.43 6.53 11.60
C ARG A 64 -8.75 7.02 12.19
N GLU A 65 -9.59 7.62 11.35
CA GLU A 65 -10.82 8.33 11.72
C GLU A 65 -12.08 7.46 11.75
N ASP A 66 -11.98 6.16 11.47
CA ASP A 66 -13.15 5.24 11.43
C ASP A 66 -14.23 5.64 10.43
N ARG A 67 -13.80 6.16 9.29
CA ARG A 67 -14.72 6.59 8.22
C ARG A 67 -15.30 5.37 7.51
N VAL A 68 -16.49 5.52 6.96
CA VAL A 68 -17.03 4.53 6.02
C VAL A 68 -16.21 4.58 4.73
N GLY A 69 -15.57 3.46 4.39
CA GLY A 69 -14.77 3.33 3.17
C GLY A 69 -15.63 3.08 1.92
N PRO A 70 -15.09 3.34 0.72
CA PRO A 70 -15.72 2.93 -0.53
C PRO A 70 -15.76 1.40 -0.67
N GLU A 71 -16.62 0.92 -1.56
CA GLU A 71 -16.62 -0.49 -1.97
C GLU A 71 -15.26 -0.88 -2.57
N GLY A 72 -14.84 -2.12 -2.32
CA GLY A 72 -13.59 -2.67 -2.87
C GLY A 72 -12.36 -2.50 -1.98
N ILE A 73 -12.46 -1.83 -0.83
CA ILE A 73 -11.39 -1.88 0.17
C ILE A 73 -11.32 -3.28 0.77
N HIS A 74 -10.24 -4.01 0.47
CA HIS A 74 -10.04 -5.37 0.97
C HIS A 74 -9.36 -5.41 2.33
N THR A 75 -8.59 -4.39 2.69
CA THR A 75 -7.91 -4.33 3.98
C THR A 75 -7.81 -2.90 4.49
N GLU A 76 -8.16 -2.77 5.77
CA GLU A 76 -8.19 -1.52 6.51
C GLU A 76 -7.53 -1.73 7.86
N VAL A 77 -6.73 -0.76 8.29
CA VAL A 77 -6.17 -0.70 9.64
C VAL A 77 -6.37 0.69 10.23
N ARG A 78 -6.47 0.77 11.55
CA ARG A 78 -6.57 2.05 12.27
C ARG A 78 -5.23 2.64 12.68
N THR A 79 -4.24 1.78 12.90
CA THR A 79 -2.89 2.14 13.36
C THR A 79 -1.84 1.33 12.60
N LEU A 80 -0.61 1.83 12.56
CA LEU A 80 0.49 1.12 11.90
C LEU A 80 0.87 -0.17 12.66
N ASP A 81 0.67 -0.23 13.97
CA ASP A 81 0.90 -1.45 14.76
C ASP A 81 0.01 -2.63 14.33
N ALA A 82 -1.15 -2.32 13.74
CA ALA A 82 -2.07 -3.32 13.21
C ALA A 82 -1.67 -3.84 11.81
N LEU A 83 -0.64 -3.29 11.17
CA LEU A 83 -0.18 -3.75 9.85
C LEU A 83 0.40 -5.16 9.89
N ALA A 84 1.30 -5.44 10.84
CA ALA A 84 1.93 -6.76 10.94
C ALA A 84 0.89 -7.90 11.05
N PRO A 85 -0.12 -7.85 11.95
CA PRO A 85 -1.13 -8.89 12.00
C PRO A 85 -2.02 -8.93 10.74
N ALA A 86 -2.34 -7.78 10.14
CA ALA A 86 -3.11 -7.73 8.89
C ALA A 86 -2.37 -8.42 7.74
N ILE A 87 -1.06 -8.16 7.59
CA ILE A 87 -0.22 -8.78 6.55
C ILE A 87 -0.03 -10.28 6.81
N GLN A 88 0.16 -10.69 8.07
CA GLN A 88 0.33 -12.10 8.43
C GLN A 88 -0.92 -12.94 8.15
N ALA A 89 -2.12 -12.37 8.29
CA ALA A 89 -3.35 -13.05 7.95
C ALA A 89 -3.41 -13.45 6.46
N TRP A 90 -2.75 -12.69 5.58
CA TRP A 90 -2.68 -12.98 4.14
C TRP A 90 -1.69 -14.10 3.78
N ASN A 91 -0.63 -14.29 4.56
CA ASN A 91 0.37 -15.32 4.30
C ASN A 91 -0.06 -16.71 4.76
N ARG A 92 -1.29 -16.86 5.28
CA ARG A 92 -1.86 -18.17 5.62
C ARG A 92 -2.37 -18.85 4.34
N PRO A 93 -1.91 -20.07 4.04
CA PRO A 93 -2.49 -20.84 2.94
C PRO A 93 -3.98 -21.06 3.21
N ILE A 94 -4.80 -20.87 2.17
CA ILE A 94 -6.22 -21.21 2.21
C ILE A 94 -6.29 -22.72 2.40
N SER A 95 -6.78 -23.16 3.56
CA SER A 95 -6.98 -24.58 3.88
C SER A 95 -8.16 -25.15 3.09
#